data_AF-A0A2T2WDR8-F1
#
_entry.id   AF-A0A2T2WDR8-F1
#
_cell.length_a   1.000
_cell.length_b   1.000
_cell.length_c   1.000
_cell.angle_alpha   90.00
_cell.angle_beta   90.00
_cell.angle_gamma   90.00
#
_symmetry.space_group_name_H-M   'P 1'
#
loop_
_entity.id
_entity.type
_entity.pdbx_description
1 polymer ?
#
loop_
_entity_poly.entity_id
_entity_poly.type
_entity_poly.pdbx_seq_one_letter_code
_entity_poly.pdbx_strand_id
1 'polypeptide(L)'
;MSEEIFLRGMIVVRFLSAAMEFTGAFLMWRYFRLDTAIRINGLLGLVGPLVLTTTMLLGVAGLAASRVPIGKILWIGLGVACILWGTTR
;
A
#
# COMPACT_ATOMS: atom_id res chain seq x y z
N MET A 1 -15.27 -14.85 11.15
CA MET A 1 -14.31 -14.33 12.17
C MET A 1 -12.94 -14.04 11.57
N SER A 2 -12.38 -14.89 10.69
CA SER A 2 -11.09 -14.64 10.02
C SER A 2 -11.10 -13.44 9.07
N GLU A 3 -12.10 -13.30 8.20
CA GLU A 3 -12.19 -12.22 7.20
C GLU A 3 -12.20 -10.81 7.81
N GLU A 4 -12.92 -10.65 8.93
CA GLU A 4 -13.04 -9.36 9.61
C GLU A 4 -11.68 -8.87 10.14
N ILE A 5 -10.82 -9.79 10.57
CA ILE A 5 -9.46 -9.46 11.03
C ILE A 5 -8.62 -8.95 9.85
N PHE A 6 -8.72 -9.59 8.68
CA PHE A 6 -8.03 -9.11 7.48
C PHE A 6 -8.55 -7.74 7.02
N LEU A 7 -9.86 -7.52 7.05
CA LEU A 7 -10.47 -6.22 6.72
C LEU A 7 -10.01 -5.12 7.69
N ARG A 8 -10.06 -5.37 9.00
CA ARG A 8 -9.56 -4.43 10.02
C ARG A 8 -8.08 -4.13 9.79
N GLY A 9 -7.28 -5.14 9.46
CA GLY A 9 -5.87 -4.97 9.10
C GLY A 9 -5.67 -4.06 7.88
N MET A 10 -6.42 -4.27 6.80
CA MET A 10 -6.37 -3.41 5.62
C MET A 10 -6.73 -1.95 5.95
N ILE A 11 -7.77 -1.74 6.75
CA ILE A 11 -8.20 -0.41 7.19
C ILE A 11 -7.09 0.29 7.99
N VAL A 12 -6.49 -0.41 8.95
CA VAL A 12 -5.40 0.15 9.78
C VAL A 12 -4.19 0.53 8.91
N VAL A 13 -3.79 -0.33 7.97
CA VAL A 13 -2.67 -0.03 7.05
C VAL A 13 -2.97 1.22 6.20
N ARG A 14 -4.22 1.45 5.79
CA ARG A 14 -4.62 2.66 5.05
C ARG A 14 -4.55 3.91 5.92
N PHE A 15 -5.01 3.85 7.16
CA PHE A 15 -4.88 4.97 8.09
C PHE A 15 -3.42 5.32 8.37
N LEU A 16 -2.56 4.30 8.56
CA LEU A 16 -1.13 4.51 8.75
C LEU A 16 -0.48 5.16 7.51
N SER A 17 -0.82 4.67 6.32
CA SER A 17 -0.36 5.26 5.06
C SER A 17 -0.79 6.71 4.91
N ALA A 18 -2.06 7.03 5.18
CA ALA A 18 -2.58 8.39 5.11
C ALA A 18 -1.88 9.31 6.12
N ALA A 19 -1.59 8.82 7.33
CA ALA A 19 -0.84 9.58 8.33
C ALA A 19 0.59 9.89 7.88
N MET A 20 1.27 8.95 7.21
CA MET A 20 2.61 9.19 6.65
C MET A 20 2.60 10.25 5.55
N GLU A 21 1.66 10.18 4.61
CA GLU A 21 1.48 11.19 3.55
C GLU A 21 1.17 12.56 4.15
N PHE A 22 0.24 12.62 5.12
CA PHE A 22 -0.12 13.84 5.81
C PHE A 22 1.06 14.45 6.57
N THR A 23 1.86 13.62 7.24
CA THR A 23 3.10 14.05 7.92
C THR A 23 4.10 14.61 6.91
N GLY A 24 4.27 13.94 5.75
CA GLY A 24 5.12 14.43 4.68
C GLY A 24 4.69 15.80 4.17
N ALA A 25 3.40 15.96 3.88
CA ALA A 25 2.82 17.24 3.46
C ALA A 25 3.03 18.33 4.52
N PHE A 26 2.84 18.02 5.80
CA PHE A 26 3.09 18.95 6.89
C PHE A 26 4.56 19.36 6.99
N LEU A 27 5.50 18.43 6.83
CA LEU A 27 6.94 18.73 6.81
C LEU A 27 7.32 19.58 5.59
N MET A 28 6.76 19.29 4.41
CA MET A 28 6.95 20.13 3.21
C MET A 28 6.46 21.56 3.44
N TRP A 29 5.28 21.71 4.05
CA TRP A 29 4.76 23.02 4.43
C TRP A 29 5.69 23.71 5.44
N ARG A 30 6.14 22.99 6.47
CA ARG A 30 6.94 23.55 7.56
C ARG A 30 8.32 24.05 7.11
N TYR A 31 8.96 23.34 6.17
CA TYR A 31 10.28 23.71 5.66
C TYR A 31 10.23 24.62 4.42
N PHE A 32 9.15 24.54 3.63
CA PHE A 32 8.87 25.40 2.47
C PHE A 32 10.04 25.54 1.47
N ARG A 33 10.76 24.44 1.24
CA ARG A 33 11.91 24.36 0.33
C ARG A 33 11.73 23.22 -0.66
N LEU A 34 11.91 23.50 -1.95
CA LEU A 34 11.67 22.53 -3.02
C LEU A 34 12.60 21.30 -2.93
N ASP A 35 13.88 21.51 -2.64
CA ASP A 35 14.85 20.41 -2.47
C ASP A 35 14.47 19.46 -1.32
N THR A 36 13.93 20.02 -0.24
CA THR A 36 13.46 19.24 0.92
C THR A 36 12.18 18.48 0.55
N ALA A 37 11.25 19.10 -0.18
CA ALA A 37 10.03 18.45 -0.64
C ALA A 37 10.32 17.27 -1.59
N ILE A 38 11.27 17.43 -2.52
CA ILE A 38 11.68 16.34 -3.42
C ILE A 38 12.27 15.16 -2.62
N ARG A 39 13.06 15.42 -1.57
CA ARG A 39 13.59 14.35 -0.69
C ARG A 39 12.48 13.63 0.07
N ILE A 40 11.53 14.36 0.62
CA ILE A 40 10.37 13.78 1.33
C ILE A 40 9.54 12.91 0.37
N ASN A 41 9.22 13.42 -0.83
CA ASN A 41 8.53 12.63 -1.85
C ASN A 41 9.33 11.41 -2.30
N GLY A 42 10.65 11.51 -2.39
CA GLY A 42 11.50 10.36 -2.69
C GLY A 42 11.39 9.25 -1.64
N LEU A 43 11.33 9.61 -0.36
CA LEU A 43 11.12 8.66 0.74
C LEU A 43 9.70 8.07 0.71
N LEU A 44 8.67 8.90 0.54
CA LEU A 44 7.27 8.46 0.46
C LEU A 44 6.98 7.64 -0.80
N GLY A 45 7.74 7.84 -1.87
CA GLY A 45 7.62 7.09 -3.12
C GLY A 45 7.80 5.58 -2.95
N LEU A 46 8.55 5.13 -1.93
CA LEU A 46 8.68 3.71 -1.57
C LEU A 46 7.54 3.22 -0.67
N VAL A 47 6.93 4.11 0.11
CA VAL A 47 5.83 3.79 1.02
C VAL A 47 4.59 3.35 0.25
N GLY A 48 4.27 4.02 -0.86
CA GLY A 48 3.12 3.68 -1.71
C GLY A 48 3.10 2.21 -2.18
N PRO A 49 4.14 1.72 -2.87
CA PRO A 49 4.25 0.32 -3.29
C PRO A 49 4.19 -0.67 -2.12
N LEU A 50 4.84 -0.37 -1.00
CA LEU A 50 4.83 -1.23 0.19
C LEU A 50 3.42 -1.35 0.78
N VAL A 51 2.75 -0.22 1.04
CA VAL A 51 1.38 -0.17 1.56
C VAL A 51 0.43 -0.92 0.64
N LEU A 52 0.50 -0.65 -0.67
CA LEU A 52 -0.36 -1.32 -1.66
C LEU A 52 -0.17 -2.84 -1.59
N THR A 53 1.08 -3.30 -1.66
CA THR A 53 1.42 -4.74 -1.64
C THR A 53 0.92 -5.39 -0.35
N THR A 54 1.17 -4.79 0.82
CA THR A 54 0.67 -5.30 2.10
C THR A 54 -0.86 -5.39 2.13
N THR A 55 -1.57 -4.34 1.68
CA THR A 55 -3.05 -4.37 1.69
C THR A 55 -3.60 -5.43 0.74
N MET A 56 -2.99 -5.60 -0.44
CA MET A 56 -3.39 -6.60 -1.42
C MET A 56 -3.14 -8.02 -0.89
N LEU A 57 -2.00 -8.28 -0.24
CA LEU A 57 -1.73 -9.58 0.37
C LEU A 57 -2.72 -9.90 1.49
N LEU A 58 -3.06 -8.92 2.34
CA LEU A 58 -4.10 -9.09 3.38
C LEU A 58 -5.48 -9.38 2.76
N GLY A 59 -5.85 -8.65 1.70
CA GLY A 59 -7.11 -8.85 1.00
C GLY A 59 -7.20 -10.24 0.35
N VAL A 60 -6.14 -10.67 -0.35
CA VAL A 60 -6.06 -12.01 -0.95
C VAL A 60 -6.07 -13.10 0.12
N ALA A 61 -5.36 -12.93 1.24
CA ALA A 61 -5.38 -13.87 2.36
C ALA A 61 -6.78 -14.01 2.97
N GLY A 62 -7.50 -12.89 3.12
CA GLY A 62 -8.90 -12.88 3.54
C GLY A 62 -9.81 -13.65 2.57
N LEU A 63 -9.70 -13.38 1.27
CA LEU A 63 -10.47 -14.07 0.23
C LEU A 63 -10.15 -15.56 0.12
N ALA A 64 -8.88 -15.94 0.30
CA ALA A 64 -8.45 -17.33 0.27
C ALA A 64 -9.05 -18.13 1.45
N ALA A 65 -9.21 -17.49 2.62
CA ALA A 65 -9.91 -18.09 3.76
C ALA A 65 -11.40 -18.37 3.44
N SER A 66 -12.00 -17.62 2.52
CA SER A 66 -13.40 -17.76 2.07
C SER A 66 -13.63 -18.82 0.98
N ARG A 67 -12.62 -19.65 0.64
CA ARG A 67 -12.67 -20.64 -0.46
C ARG A 67 -12.86 -20.02 -1.85
N VAL A 68 -12.33 -18.82 -2.10
CA VAL A 68 -12.34 -18.22 -3.46
C VAL A 68 -11.57 -19.11 -4.44
N PRO A 69 -12.06 -19.29 -5.69
CA PRO A 69 -11.36 -20.08 -6.70
C PRO A 69 -9.93 -19.60 -6.94
N ILE A 70 -8.97 -20.53 -6.89
CA ILE A 70 -7.52 -20.28 -7.05
C ILE A 70 -7.20 -19.50 -8.34
N GLY A 71 -7.96 -19.75 -9.43
CA GLY A 71 -7.79 -19.01 -10.68
C GLY A 71 -7.98 -17.49 -10.55
N LYS A 72 -8.88 -17.03 -9.67
CA LYS A 72 -9.09 -15.59 -9.41
C LYS A 72 -7.93 -15.00 -8.60
N ILE A 73 -7.39 -15.78 -7.67
CA ILE A 73 -6.24 -15.38 -6.83
C ILE A 73 -4.98 -15.19 -7.70
N LEU A 74 -4.75 -16.08 -8.67
CA LEU A 74 -3.63 -15.97 -9.62
C LEU A 74 -3.67 -14.67 -10.42
N TRP A 75 -4.85 -14.29 -10.95
CA TRP A 75 -5.00 -13.03 -11.68
C TRP A 75 -4.74 -11.80 -10.82
N ILE A 76 -5.15 -11.82 -9.55
CA ILE A 76 -4.86 -10.73 -8.61
C ILE A 76 -3.35 -10.63 -8.36
N GLY A 77 -2.68 -11.77 -8.12
CA GLY A 77 -1.23 -11.81 -7.94
C GLY A 77 -0.46 -11.30 -9.16
N LEU A 78 -0.92 -11.63 -10.36
CA LEU A 78 -0.34 -11.15 -11.62
C LEU A 78 -0.44 -9.62 -11.74
N GLY A 79 -1.58 -9.03 -11.40
CA GLY A 79 -1.76 -7.58 -11.40
C GLY A 79 -0.79 -6.86 -10.45
N VAL A 80 -0.57 -7.41 -9.25
CA VAL A 80 0.42 -6.88 -8.31
C VAL A 80 1.84 -6.96 -8.89
N ALA A 81 2.20 -8.10 -9.49
CA ALA A 81 3.50 -8.27 -10.13
C ALA A 81 3.72 -7.26 -11.29
N CYS A 82 2.70 -7.00 -12.11
CA CYS A 82 2.76 -5.99 -13.17
C CYS A 82 2.98 -4.57 -12.62
N ILE A 83 2.31 -4.21 -11.52
CA ILE A 83 2.51 -2.90 -10.86
C ILE A 83 3.95 -2.76 -10.40
N LEU A 84 4.48 -3.78 -9.70
CA LEU A 84 5.86 -3.77 -9.20
C LEU A 84 6.87 -3.69 -10.33
N TRP A 85 6.68 -4.48 -11.40
CA TRP A 85 7.52 -4.44 -12.59
C TRP A 85 7.49 -3.05 -13.25
N GLY A 86 6.31 -2.45 -13.43
CA GLY A 86 6.18 -1.11 -14.00
C GLY A 86 6.78 0.01 -13.14
N THR A 87 6.92 -0.18 -11.82
CA THR A 87 7.62 0.76 -10.92
C THR A 87 9.13 0.54 -10.86
N THR A 88 9.63 -0.56 -11.40
CA THR A 88 11.07 -0.83 -11.48
C THR A 88 11.60 -0.07 -12.69
N ARG A 89 12.47 0.93 -12.44
CA ARG A 89 13.13 1.69 -13.51
C ARG A 89 14.10 0.82 -14.30
#